data_AF-A0A3N4SVB4-F1
#
_entry.id   AF-A0A3N4SVB4-F1
#
_cell.length_a   1.000
_cell.length_b   1.000
_cell.length_c   1.000
_cell.angle_alpha   90.00
_cell.angle_beta   90.00
_cell.angle_gamma   90.00
#
_symmetry.space_group_name_H-M   'P 1'
#
loop_
_entity.id
_entity.type
_entity.pdbx_description
1 polymer ?
#
loop_
_entity_poly.entity_id
_entity_poly.type
_entity_poly.pdbx_seq_one_letter_code
_entity_poly.pdbx_strand_id
1 'polypeptide(L)'
;MIEIDAQQLADRYMAQWTTPDATERRTAIELLWATDGVHVLQPPAEMRQVAAELGFGHSTLEAQGYDAIENRVARGHERFVEAQGFAFRARPGAVRLHGLVKFGWEAVSAETGDVVGGGLNILVLDDDGRIRTDYMFPGA
;
A
#
# COMPACT_ATOMS: atom_id res chain seq x y z
N MET A 1 -1.54 16.78 -18.97
CA MET A 1 -1.64 16.18 -17.63
C MET A 1 -2.37 14.87 -17.82
N ILE A 2 -1.78 13.73 -17.42
CA ILE A 2 -2.43 12.44 -17.59
C ILE A 2 -3.69 12.41 -16.70
N GLU A 3 -4.83 12.12 -17.33
CA GLU A 3 -6.08 11.90 -16.63
C GLU A 3 -5.97 10.57 -15.89
N ILE A 4 -6.12 10.61 -14.57
CA ILE A 4 -6.02 9.45 -13.69
C ILE A 4 -7.26 9.48 -12.83
N ASP A 5 -8.08 8.46 -12.98
CA ASP A 5 -9.18 8.19 -12.08
C ASP A 5 -8.60 7.70 -10.74
N ALA A 6 -8.92 8.44 -9.68
CA ALA A 6 -8.37 8.18 -8.35
C ALA A 6 -8.82 6.82 -7.80
N GLN A 7 -10.06 6.42 -8.10
CA GLN A 7 -10.61 5.16 -7.60
C GLN A 7 -10.01 3.98 -8.33
N GLN A 8 -9.91 4.04 -9.67
CA GLN A 8 -9.26 2.99 -10.45
C GLN A 8 -7.78 2.82 -10.05
N LEU A 9 -7.07 3.92 -9.75
CA LEU A 9 -5.70 3.81 -9.23
C LEU A 9 -5.66 3.14 -7.86
N ALA A 10 -6.55 3.52 -6.94
CA ALA A 10 -6.63 2.91 -5.61
C ALA A 10 -6.96 1.41 -5.69
N ASP A 11 -7.90 1.02 -6.55
CA ASP A 11 -8.29 -0.37 -6.77
C ASP A 11 -7.11 -1.20 -7.32
N ARG A 12 -6.38 -0.67 -8.32
CA ARG A 12 -5.17 -1.31 -8.85
C ARG A 12 -4.05 -1.39 -7.83
N TYR A 13 -3.86 -0.34 -7.04
CA TYR A 13 -2.88 -0.33 -5.96
C TYR A 13 -3.18 -1.44 -4.94
N MET A 14 -4.44 -1.59 -4.51
CA MET A 14 -4.80 -2.64 -3.55
C MET A 14 -4.70 -4.03 -4.17
N ALA A 15 -5.00 -4.18 -5.45
CA ALA A 15 -4.88 -5.46 -6.16
C ALA A 15 -3.46 -6.06 -6.11
N GLN A 16 -2.40 -5.23 -6.15
CA GLN A 16 -1.01 -5.72 -6.10
C GLN A 16 -0.74 -6.57 -4.84
N TRP A 17 -1.41 -6.28 -3.73
CA TRP A 17 -1.27 -6.96 -2.45
C TRP A 17 -1.98 -8.33 -2.40
N THR A 18 -2.89 -8.57 -3.34
CA THR A 18 -3.67 -9.80 -3.47
C THR A 18 -3.28 -10.62 -4.70
N THR A 19 -2.36 -10.14 -5.55
CA THR A 19 -1.87 -10.88 -6.72
C THR A 19 -0.96 -12.05 -6.31
N PRO A 20 -1.37 -13.31 -6.54
CA PRO A 20 -0.60 -14.48 -6.10
C PRO A 20 0.61 -14.74 -7.01
N ASP A 21 0.43 -14.65 -8.33
CA ASP A 21 1.51 -14.89 -9.29
C ASP A 21 2.58 -13.80 -9.19
N ALA A 22 3.83 -14.22 -9.01
CA ALA A 22 4.95 -13.31 -8.80
C ALA A 22 5.28 -12.47 -10.05
N THR A 23 5.07 -13.02 -11.24
CA THR A 23 5.34 -12.32 -12.51
C THR A 23 4.26 -11.26 -12.77
N GLU A 24 3.00 -11.61 -12.56
CA GLU A 24 1.88 -10.68 -12.64
C GLU A 24 2.02 -9.56 -11.60
N ARG A 25 2.35 -9.90 -10.35
CA ARG A 25 2.59 -8.92 -9.28
C ARG A 25 3.74 -7.98 -9.64
N ARG A 26 4.85 -8.52 -10.16
CA ARG A 26 5.97 -7.70 -10.62
C ARG A 26 5.56 -6.73 -11.73
N THR A 27 4.83 -7.23 -12.73
CA THR A 27 4.31 -6.41 -13.83
C THR A 27 3.37 -5.31 -13.30
N ALA A 28 2.50 -5.63 -12.35
CA ALA A 28 1.61 -4.66 -11.72
C ALA A 28 2.40 -3.56 -10.99
N ILE A 29 3.47 -3.93 -10.27
CA ILE A 29 4.35 -2.98 -9.57
C ILE A 29 5.04 -2.04 -10.57
N GLU A 30 5.63 -2.55 -11.65
CA GLU A 30 6.31 -1.73 -12.66
C GLU A 30 5.35 -0.77 -13.40
N LEU A 31 4.07 -1.15 -13.54
CA LEU A 31 3.03 -0.30 -14.12
C LEU A 31 2.51 0.77 -13.14
N LEU A 32 2.60 0.53 -11.83
CA LEU A 32 2.09 1.44 -10.79
C LEU A 32 3.15 2.42 -10.30
N TRP A 33 4.38 1.97 -10.14
CA TRP A 33 5.43 2.68 -9.43
C TRP A 33 6.47 3.29 -10.36
N ALA A 34 7.02 4.43 -9.96
CA ALA A 34 8.26 4.94 -10.54
C ALA A 34 9.42 3.99 -10.20
N THR A 35 10.45 3.95 -11.04
CA THR A 35 11.61 3.05 -10.87
C THR A 35 12.31 3.19 -9.52
N ASP A 36 12.32 4.39 -8.95
CA ASP A 36 12.90 4.74 -7.65
C ASP A 36 11.84 5.04 -6.57
N GLY A 37 10.59 4.63 -6.83
CA GLY A 37 9.46 4.87 -5.94
C GLY A 37 9.70 4.35 -4.51
N VAL A 38 9.11 5.04 -3.54
CA VAL A 38 9.31 4.73 -2.11
C VAL A 38 7.99 4.41 -1.43
N HIS A 39 7.89 3.23 -0.83
CA HIS A 39 6.81 2.88 0.10
C HIS A 39 7.26 3.22 1.52
N VAL A 40 6.57 4.16 2.16
CA VAL A 40 6.75 4.57 3.55
C VAL A 40 5.56 4.10 4.36
N LEU A 41 5.83 3.26 5.36
CA LEU A 41 4.82 2.69 6.23
C LEU A 41 4.96 3.24 7.64
N GLN A 42 3.84 3.71 8.21
CA GLN A 42 3.75 3.96 9.63
C GLN A 42 3.88 2.63 10.39
N PRO A 43 4.87 2.47 11.29
CA PRO A 43 5.08 1.20 11.98
C PRO A 43 3.90 0.89 12.92
N PRO A 44 3.67 -0.42 13.21
CA PRO A 44 2.70 -0.86 14.21
C PRO A 44 2.91 -0.16 15.56
N ALA A 45 1.82 -0.03 16.32
CA ALA A 45 1.82 0.71 17.59
C ALA A 45 2.86 0.16 18.59
N GLU A 46 3.03 -1.15 18.65
CA GLU A 46 3.99 -1.83 19.51
C GLU A 46 5.43 -1.43 19.15
N MET A 47 5.75 -1.36 17.86
CA MET A 47 7.09 -0.97 17.39
C MET A 47 7.36 0.51 17.67
N ARG A 48 6.33 1.37 17.50
CA ARG A 48 6.43 2.79 17.85
C ARG A 48 6.62 3.00 19.35
N GLN A 49 5.95 2.21 20.19
CA GLN A 49 6.11 2.29 21.64
C GLN A 49 7.54 1.92 22.07
N VAL A 50 8.07 0.79 21.59
CA VAL A 50 9.45 0.38 21.88
C VAL A 50 10.46 1.44 21.42
N ALA A 51 10.26 2.00 20.21
CA ALA A 51 11.11 3.07 19.71
C ALA A 51 11.08 4.32 20.61
N ALA A 52 9.90 4.70 21.10
CA ALA A 52 9.73 5.83 22.00
C ALA A 52 10.43 5.62 23.35
N GLU A 53 10.36 4.41 23.92
CA GLU A 53 11.07 4.05 25.16
C GLU A 53 12.60 4.17 25.01
N LEU A 54 13.12 3.96 23.80
CA LEU A 54 14.53 4.14 23.46
C LEU A 54 14.89 5.59 23.07
N GLY A 55 13.94 6.52 23.13
CA GLY A 55 14.15 7.95 22.84
C GLY A 55 13.98 8.34 21.37
N PHE A 56 13.50 7.44 20.50
CA PHE A 56 13.19 7.77 19.10
C PHE A 56 11.76 8.29 18.97
N GLY A 57 11.61 9.57 18.59
CA GLY A 57 10.30 10.22 18.44
C GLY A 57 9.58 9.94 17.11
N HIS A 58 10.30 9.45 16.09
CA HIS A 58 9.75 9.21 14.76
C HIS A 58 10.37 7.92 14.19
N SER A 59 9.55 6.90 13.96
CA SER A 59 9.95 5.68 13.26
C SER A 59 9.13 5.50 11.99
N THR A 60 9.80 5.09 10.92
CA THR A 60 9.22 4.73 9.63
C THR A 60 9.83 3.41 9.18
N LEU A 61 9.06 2.62 8.42
CA LEU A 61 9.58 1.48 7.66
C LEU A 61 9.50 1.81 6.19
N GLU A 62 10.57 1.54 5.45
CA GLU A 62 10.69 1.96 4.05
C GLU A 62 11.10 0.81 3.14
N ALA A 63 10.56 0.82 1.92
CA ALA A 63 10.99 -0.02 0.81
C ALA A 63 11.11 0.85 -0.44
N GLN A 64 12.29 0.88 -1.07
CA GLN A 64 12.58 1.73 -2.21
C GLN A 64 12.98 0.92 -3.44
N GLY A 65 12.41 1.30 -4.58
CA GLY A 65 12.64 0.66 -5.87
C GLY A 65 11.87 -0.65 -6.00
N TYR A 66 11.75 -1.13 -7.24
CA TYR A 66 10.86 -2.23 -7.56
C TYR A 66 11.15 -3.52 -6.78
N ASP A 67 12.42 -3.85 -6.51
CA ASP A 67 12.77 -5.09 -5.83
C ASP A 67 12.39 -5.06 -4.34
N ALA A 68 12.62 -3.95 -3.65
CA ALA A 68 12.22 -3.80 -2.26
C ALA A 68 10.69 -3.74 -2.12
N ILE A 69 10.01 -3.07 -3.06
CA ILE A 69 8.54 -2.99 -3.09
C ILE A 69 7.95 -4.37 -3.39
N GLU A 70 8.47 -5.11 -4.37
CA GLU A 70 8.05 -6.49 -4.65
C GLU A 70 8.20 -7.35 -3.39
N ASN A 71 9.35 -7.30 -2.72
CA ASN A 71 9.58 -8.07 -1.50
C ASN A 71 8.56 -7.72 -0.43
N ARG A 72 8.31 -6.42 -0.21
CA ARG A 72 7.35 -5.92 0.77
C ARG A 72 5.92 -6.38 0.48
N VAL A 73 5.52 -6.35 -0.80
CA VAL A 73 4.18 -6.78 -1.23
C VAL A 73 4.05 -8.30 -1.11
N ALA A 74 5.03 -9.07 -1.58
CA ALA A 74 5.06 -10.52 -1.48
C ALA A 74 4.97 -11.00 -0.01
N ARG A 75 5.75 -10.40 0.89
CA ARG A 75 5.67 -10.68 2.33
C ARG A 75 4.31 -10.32 2.94
N GLY A 76 3.67 -9.28 2.43
CA GLY A 76 2.29 -8.93 2.81
C GLY A 76 1.29 -9.99 2.35
N HIS A 77 1.39 -10.43 1.09
CA HIS A 77 0.56 -11.48 0.51
C HIS A 77 0.68 -12.79 1.29
N GLU A 78 1.89 -13.31 1.48
CA GLU A 78 2.17 -14.53 2.25
C GLU A 78 1.54 -14.46 3.65
N ARG A 79 1.77 -13.35 4.36
CA ARG A 79 1.37 -13.21 5.77
C ARG A 79 -0.13 -13.04 5.98
N PHE A 80 -0.82 -12.31 5.09
CA PHE A 80 -2.21 -11.91 5.31
C PHE A 80 -3.17 -12.62 4.37
N VAL A 81 -2.80 -12.81 3.10
CA VAL A 81 -3.67 -13.47 2.12
C VAL A 81 -3.56 -14.99 2.25
N GLU A 82 -2.36 -15.55 2.11
CA GLU A 82 -2.18 -17.00 2.14
C GLU A 82 -2.37 -17.58 3.55
N ALA A 83 -1.70 -16.99 4.56
CA ALA A 83 -1.72 -17.55 5.91
C ALA A 83 -2.99 -17.25 6.70
N GLN A 84 -3.72 -16.18 6.39
CA GLN A 84 -4.91 -15.75 7.16
C GLN A 84 -6.19 -15.70 6.33
N GLY A 85 -6.14 -15.94 5.01
CA GLY A 85 -7.31 -15.91 4.15
C GLY A 85 -7.92 -14.53 4.01
N PHE A 86 -7.12 -13.46 4.10
CA PHE A 86 -7.61 -12.10 3.88
C PHE A 86 -7.55 -11.69 2.42
N ALA A 87 -8.39 -10.74 2.03
CA ALA A 87 -8.28 -9.98 0.79
C ALA A 87 -8.21 -8.49 1.11
N PHE A 88 -7.60 -7.71 0.22
CA PHE A 88 -7.52 -6.27 0.38
C PHE A 88 -8.29 -5.54 -0.72
N ARG A 89 -9.00 -4.47 -0.36
CA ARG A 89 -9.71 -3.63 -1.33
C ARG A 89 -9.67 -2.16 -0.94
N ALA A 90 -9.70 -1.27 -1.94
CA ALA A 90 -9.90 0.14 -1.67
C ALA A 90 -11.36 0.40 -1.29
N ARG A 91 -11.57 1.35 -0.38
CA ARG A 91 -12.90 1.88 -0.08
C ARG A 91 -13.32 2.86 -1.20
N PRO A 92 -14.62 3.00 -1.47
CA PRO A 92 -15.11 4.09 -2.31
C PRO A 92 -14.70 5.46 -1.78
N GLY A 93 -14.53 6.43 -2.68
CA GLY A 93 -14.24 7.81 -2.32
C GLY A 93 -12.75 8.15 -2.34
N ALA A 94 -11.96 7.45 -3.16
CA ALA A 94 -10.63 7.91 -3.50
C ALA A 94 -10.71 9.29 -4.16
N VAL A 95 -9.83 10.20 -3.75
CA VAL A 95 -9.78 11.57 -4.27
C VAL A 95 -8.38 11.89 -4.78
N ARG A 96 -8.31 12.69 -5.83
CA ARG A 96 -7.07 13.20 -6.40
C ARG A 96 -7.04 14.72 -6.35
N LEU A 97 -5.92 15.28 -5.94
CA LEU A 97 -5.60 16.71 -6.04
C LEU A 97 -4.20 16.85 -6.66
N HIS A 98 -4.14 17.26 -7.92
CA HIS A 98 -2.90 17.27 -8.72
C HIS A 98 -2.20 15.90 -8.71
N GLY A 99 -0.93 15.84 -8.30
CA GLY A 99 -0.16 14.60 -8.18
C GLY A 99 -0.44 13.82 -6.89
N LEU A 100 -1.36 14.26 -6.02
CA LEU A 100 -1.65 13.58 -4.76
C LEU A 100 -2.95 12.79 -4.87
N VAL A 101 -2.93 11.53 -4.42
CA VAL A 101 -4.12 10.67 -4.32
C VAL A 101 -4.28 10.21 -2.88
N LYS A 102 -5.49 10.29 -2.34
CA LYS A 102 -5.84 9.83 -0.99
C LYS A 102 -6.99 8.85 -1.08
N PHE A 103 -6.86 7.70 -0.42
CA PHE A 103 -7.93 6.70 -0.32
C PHE A 103 -7.80 5.89 0.96
N GLY A 104 -8.93 5.36 1.43
CA GLY A 104 -8.96 4.35 2.49
C GLY A 104 -8.99 2.95 1.89
N TRP A 105 -8.56 1.95 2.67
CA TRP A 105 -8.62 0.54 2.29
C TRP A 105 -9.09 -0.33 3.45
N GLU A 106 -9.53 -1.53 3.11
CA GLU A 106 -9.99 -2.55 4.06
C GLU A 106 -9.26 -3.87 3.80
N ALA A 107 -8.95 -4.57 4.89
CA ALA A 107 -8.69 -6.00 4.88
C ALA A 107 -10.01 -6.70 5.21
N VAL A 108 -10.40 -7.66 4.39
CA VAL A 108 -11.63 -8.44 4.55
C VAL A 108 -11.31 -9.93 4.64
N SER A 109 -12.08 -10.68 5.42
CA SER A 109 -12.06 -12.14 5.36
C SER A 109 -12.53 -12.61 3.99
N ALA A 110 -11.74 -13.44 3.31
CA ALA A 110 -12.16 -14.03 2.03
C ALA A 110 -13.28 -15.06 2.20
N GLU A 111 -13.41 -15.64 3.40
CA GLU A 111 -14.46 -16.62 3.72
C GLU A 111 -15.81 -15.94 4.00
N THR A 112 -15.81 -14.92 4.87
CA THR A 112 -17.05 -14.32 5.39
C THR A 112 -17.38 -12.97 4.78
N GLY A 113 -16.38 -12.27 4.21
CA GLY A 113 -16.52 -10.90 3.73
C GLY A 113 -16.45 -9.84 4.84
N ASP A 114 -16.26 -10.24 6.10
CA ASP A 114 -16.18 -9.31 7.23
C ASP A 114 -14.94 -8.44 7.16
N VAL A 115 -15.09 -7.16 7.53
CA VAL A 115 -13.96 -6.24 7.65
C VAL A 115 -13.18 -6.56 8.92
N VAL A 116 -11.91 -6.94 8.77
CA VAL A 116 -11.01 -7.32 9.86
C VAL A 116 -9.93 -6.28 10.14
N GLY A 117 -9.80 -5.29 9.28
CA GLY A 117 -8.86 -4.19 9.43
C GLY A 117 -8.93 -3.22 8.26
N GLY A 118 -8.03 -2.25 8.24
CA GLY A 118 -7.98 -1.25 7.18
C GLY A 118 -6.94 -0.19 7.44
N GLY A 119 -6.97 0.86 6.64
CA GLY A 119 -6.12 2.03 6.84
C GLY A 119 -6.33 3.10 5.79
N LEU A 120 -5.34 3.99 5.71
CA LEU A 120 -5.29 5.10 4.77
C LEU A 120 -3.99 5.06 3.97
N ASN A 121 -4.07 5.39 2.69
CA ASN A 121 -2.90 5.66 1.85
C ASN A 121 -2.95 7.08 1.28
N ILE A 122 -1.77 7.68 1.17
CA ILE A 122 -1.53 8.91 0.40
C ILE A 122 -0.43 8.62 -0.62
N LEU A 123 -0.78 8.66 -1.90
CA LEU A 123 0.16 8.49 -3.01
C LEU A 123 0.57 9.86 -3.55
N VAL A 124 1.86 10.03 -3.79
CA VAL A 124 2.45 11.12 -4.55
C VAL A 124 2.90 10.56 -5.89
N LEU A 125 2.32 11.10 -6.95
CA LEU A 125 2.58 10.71 -8.33
C LEU A 125 3.63 11.61 -8.96
N ASP A 126 4.40 11.05 -9.89
CA ASP A 126 5.24 11.81 -10.83
C ASP A 126 4.42 12.36 -12.02
N ASP A 127 5.11 13.01 -12.96
CA ASP A 127 4.49 13.63 -14.14
C ASP A 127 3.91 12.59 -15.13
N ASP A 128 4.38 11.34 -15.07
CA ASP A 128 3.89 10.20 -15.84
C ASP A 128 2.73 9.47 -15.12
N GLY A 129 2.32 9.94 -13.94
CA GLY A 129 1.24 9.36 -13.16
C GLY A 129 1.63 8.11 -12.38
N ARG A 130 2.93 7.80 -12.26
CA ARG A 130 3.43 6.67 -11.47
C ARG A 130 3.69 7.09 -10.03
N ILE A 131 3.58 6.13 -9.11
CA ILE A 131 3.78 6.37 -7.68
C ILE A 131 5.27 6.61 -7.42
N ARG A 132 5.59 7.86 -7.09
CA ARG A 132 6.92 8.26 -6.61
C ARG A 132 7.06 8.03 -5.11
N THR A 133 5.99 8.26 -4.35
CA THR A 133 5.99 7.99 -2.90
C THR A 133 4.62 7.56 -2.44
N ASP A 134 4.58 6.57 -1.57
CA ASP A 134 3.38 6.08 -0.91
C ASP A 134 3.55 6.22 0.60
N TYR A 135 2.61 6.88 1.25
CA TYR A 135 2.50 6.92 2.70
C TYR A 135 1.31 6.07 3.15
N MET A 136 1.61 4.92 3.76
CA MET A 136 0.62 4.00 4.29
C MET A 136 0.47 4.15 5.81
N PHE A 137 -0.78 4.28 6.26
CA PHE A 137 -1.19 4.37 7.67
C PHE A 137 -2.15 3.21 8.00
N PRO A 138 -1.63 2.03 8.37
CA PRO A 138 -2.48 0.93 8.83
C PRO A 138 -3.21 1.29 10.13
N GLY A 139 -4.50 0.96 10.21
CA GLY A 139 -5.36 1.21 11.37
C GLY A 139 -5.94 2.64 11.48
N ALA A 140 -5.70 3.50 10.48
CA ALA A 140 -6.21 4.86 10.41
C ALA A 140 -7.65 4.99 9.86
#